data_AF-A0A9D4XTD6-F1
#
_entry.id   AF-A0A9D4XTD6-F1
#
_cell.length_a   1.000
_cell.length_b   1.000
_cell.length_c   1.000
_cell.angle_alpha   90.00
_cell.angle_beta   90.00
_cell.angle_gamma   90.00
#
_symmetry.space_group_name_H-M   'P 1'
#
loop_
_entity.id
_entity.type
_entity.pdbx_description
1 polymer ?
#
loop_
_entity_poly.entity_id
_entity_poly.type
_entity_poly.pdbx_seq_one_letter_code
_entity_poly.pdbx_strand_id
1 'polypeptide(L)'
;MAPFEALYGRRCRTPLCWYESGESAVVGPEIVQQTTEKIKMIQEKMRIAQSRQKSYHDKRRKSLEFQEGDHVFLRVTPITGVGRALN
;
A
#
# COMPACT_ATOMS: atom_id res chain seq x y z
N MET A 1 -24.34 -10.33 4.97
CA MET A 1 -23.64 -10.28 6.28
C MET A 1 -22.15 -10.49 6.03
N ALA A 2 -21.28 -9.63 6.53
CA ALA A 2 -19.83 -9.80 6.29
C ALA A 2 -19.32 -11.06 7.02
N PRO A 3 -18.27 -11.76 6.53
CA PRO A 3 -17.81 -13.03 7.10
C PRO A 3 -17.52 -12.97 8.62
N PHE A 4 -16.94 -11.86 9.09
CA PHE A 4 -16.67 -11.64 10.51
C PHE A 4 -17.94 -11.51 11.37
N GLU A 5 -18.99 -10.86 10.86
CA GLU A 5 -20.25 -10.66 11.58
C GLU A 5 -21.01 -11.98 11.75
N ALA A 6 -20.95 -12.84 10.73
CA ALA A 6 -21.53 -14.17 10.80
C ALA A 6 -20.80 -15.10 11.78
N LEU A 7 -19.47 -14.98 11.87
CA LEU A 7 -18.65 -15.84 12.73
C LEU A 7 -18.73 -15.45 14.21
N TYR A 8 -18.76 -14.15 14.51
CA TYR A 8 -18.64 -13.65 15.89
C TYR A 8 -19.90 -12.97 16.42
N GLY A 9 -20.96 -12.82 15.62
CA GLY A 9 -22.20 -12.16 16.02
C GLY A 9 -22.02 -10.68 16.42
N ARG A 10 -20.92 -10.06 16.00
CA ARG A 10 -20.56 -8.67 16.32
C ARG A 10 -20.21 -7.93 15.04
N ARG A 11 -20.60 -6.64 14.97
CA ARG A 11 -20.23 -5.77 13.84
C ARG A 11 -18.71 -5.66 13.72
N CYS A 12 -18.20 -5.70 12.50
CA CYS A 12 -16.78 -5.49 12.21
C CYS A 12 -16.28 -4.18 12.81
N ARG A 13 -15.24 -4.21 13.65
CA ARG A 13 -14.50 -3.01 14.06
C ARG A 13 -13.51 -2.64 12.95
N THR A 14 -13.89 -1.70 12.08
CA THR A 14 -12.93 -1.05 11.19
C THR A 14 -12.05 -0.08 11.98
N PRO A 15 -10.82 0.25 11.51
CA PRO A 15 -9.95 1.25 12.15
C PRO A 15 -10.61 2.63 12.32
N LEU A 16 -11.70 2.89 11.58
CA LEU A 16 -12.51 4.11 11.66
C LEU A 16 -13.54 4.08 12.80
N CYS A 17 -13.76 2.93 13.47
CA CYS A 17 -14.83 2.74 14.47
C CYS A 17 -14.29 2.05 15.75
N TRP A 18 -13.15 2.52 16.25
CA TRP A 18 -12.73 2.25 17.62
C TRP A 18 -13.43 3.24 18.54
N TYR A 19 -14.64 2.93 18.98
CA TYR A 19 -15.25 3.57 20.14
C TYR A 19 -15.33 2.52 21.24
N GLU A 20 -14.61 2.73 22.34
CA GLU A 20 -14.88 1.99 23.56
C GLU A 20 -16.19 2.55 24.14
N SER A 21 -17.23 1.73 24.13
CA SER A 21 -18.52 2.05 24.75
C SER A 21 -18.32 2.17 26.27
N GLY A 22 -17.88 3.34 26.73
CA GLY A 22 -17.62 3.59 28.15
C GLY A 22 -16.82 4.86 28.44
N GLU A 23 -15.99 5.33 27.50
CA GLU A 23 -15.19 6.54 27.69
C GLU A 23 -15.70 7.69 26.83
N SER A 24 -16.81 8.29 27.25
CA SER A 24 -17.13 9.67 26.88
C SER A 24 -16.17 10.61 27.62
N ALA A 25 -14.87 10.47 27.38
CA ALA A 25 -13.92 11.50 27.79
C ALA A 25 -14.29 12.75 27.00
N VAL A 26 -14.58 13.84 27.69
CA VAL A 26 -14.68 15.16 27.07
C VAL A 26 -13.28 15.49 26.57
N VAL A 27 -12.99 15.09 25.33
CA VAL A 27 -11.70 15.31 24.69
C VAL A 27 -11.57 16.81 24.46
N GLY A 28 -10.64 17.45 25.17
CA GLY A 28 -10.39 18.88 25.02
C GLY A 28 -10.01 19.25 23.58
N PRO A 29 -10.29 20.49 23.14
CA PRO A 29 -10.08 20.94 21.75
C PRO A 29 -8.64 20.76 21.28
N GLU A 30 -7.66 20.81 22.20
CA GLU A 30 -6.25 20.57 21.90
C GLU A 30 -5.97 19.14 21.38
N ILE A 31 -6.56 18.13 22.01
CA ILE A 31 -6.39 16.72 21.58
C ILE A 31 -7.08 16.48 20.23
N VAL A 32 -8.23 17.12 20.01
CA VAL A 32 -8.94 17.05 18.71
C VAL A 32 -8.08 17.67 17.60
N GLN A 33 -7.41 18.79 17.87
CA GLN A 33 -6.52 19.43 16.92
C GLN A 33 -5.29 18.56 16.62
N GLN A 34 -4.61 18.04 17.65
CA GLN A 34 -3.45 17.17 17.49
C GLN A 34 -3.77 15.87 16.73
N THR A 35 -4.94 15.27 17.00
CA THR A 35 -5.39 14.07 16.28
C THR A 35 -5.73 14.38 14.82
N THR A 36 -6.37 15.53 14.56
CA THR A 36 -6.67 15.99 13.19
C THR A 36 -5.40 16.20 12.37
N GLU A 37 -4.38 16.81 12.96
CA GLU A 37 -3.07 17.01 12.31
C GLU A 37 -2.40 15.67 11.99
N LYS A 38 -2.40 14.73 12.94
CA LYS A 38 -1.88 13.38 12.70
C LYS A 38 -2.65 12.64 11.61
N ILE A 39 -3.98 12.75 11.57
CA ILE A 39 -4.80 12.15 10.50
C ILE A 39 -4.42 12.73 9.14
N LYS A 40 -4.27 14.06 9.02
CA LYS A 40 -3.82 14.71 7.78
C LYS A 40 -2.46 14.18 7.32
N MET A 41 -1.50 14.04 8.26
CA MET A 41 -0.19 13.46 7.95
C MET A 41 -0.28 12.02 7.43
N ILE A 42 -1.13 11.18 8.04
CA ILE A 42 -1.32 9.78 7.62
C ILE A 42 -1.96 9.73 6.22
N GLN A 43 -2.98 10.54 5.97
CA GLN A 43 -3.63 10.63 4.66
C GLN A 43 -2.65 11.04 3.56
N GLU A 44 -1.79 12.04 3.82
CA GLU A 44 -0.80 12.48 2.85
C GLU A 44 0.23 11.39 2.56
N LYS A 45 0.75 10.71 3.59
CA LYS A 45 1.67 9.58 3.41
C LYS A 45 1.03 8.44 2.62
N MET A 46 -0.24 8.14 2.87
CA MET A 46 -0.98 7.12 2.12
C MET A 46 -1.14 7.51 0.65
N ARG A 47 -1.49 8.77 0.37
CA ARG A 47 -1.60 9.30 -0.99
C ARG A 47 -0.27 9.22 -1.75
N ILE A 48 0.84 9.59 -1.11
CA ILE A 48 2.18 9.49 -1.70
C ILE A 48 2.52 8.04 -2.04
N ALA A 49 2.27 7.10 -1.12
CA ALA A 49 2.52 5.68 -1.34
C ALA A 49 1.69 5.12 -2.50
N GLN A 50 0.40 5.44 -2.56
CA GLN A 50 -0.49 5.04 -3.66
C GLN A 50 -0.05 5.64 -5.00
N SER A 51 0.31 6.93 -5.04
CA SER A 51 0.82 7.59 -6.24
C SER A 51 2.11 6.94 -6.75
N ARG A 52 3.04 6.60 -5.85
CA ARG A 52 4.27 5.87 -6.19
C ARG A 52 3.97 4.49 -6.78
N GLN A 53 3.07 3.72 -6.16
CA GLN A 53 2.66 2.41 -6.68
C GLN A 53 2.02 2.55 -8.07
N LYS A 54 1.13 3.52 -8.25
CA LYS A 54 0.49 3.80 -9.54
C LYS A 54 1.51 4.17 -10.62
N SER A 55 2.49 5.01 -10.30
CA SER A 55 3.59 5.35 -11.22
C SER A 55 4.39 4.12 -11.67
N TYR A 56 4.77 3.23 -10.76
CA TYR A 56 5.45 1.98 -11.13
C TYR A 56 4.57 1.07 -11.97
N HIS A 57 3.30 0.94 -11.60
CA HIS A 57 2.35 0.10 -12.32
C HIS A 57 2.09 0.63 -13.73
N ASP A 58 1.87 1.93 -13.89
CA ASP A 58 1.56 2.55 -15.17
C ASP A 58 2.79 2.55 -16.10
N LYS A 59 4.00 2.76 -15.57
CA LYS A 59 5.25 2.60 -16.34
C LYS A 59 5.46 1.16 -16.83
N ARG A 60 5.00 0.16 -16.08
CA ARG A 60 5.13 -1.26 -16.46
C ARG A 60 3.92 -1.82 -17.21
N ARG A 61 2.88 -1.02 -17.47
CA ARG A 61 1.74 -1.40 -18.33
C ARG A 61 2.05 -1.32 -19.82
N LYS A 62 3.00 -0.46 -20.22
CA LYS A 62 3.53 -0.40 -21.58
C LYS A 62 4.85 -1.17 -21.65
N SER A 63 5.21 -1.65 -22.84
CA SER A 63 6.56 -2.15 -23.09
C SER A 63 7.58 -1.06 -22.72
N LEU A 64 8.58 -1.41 -21.93
CA LEU A 64 9.64 -0.47 -21.57
C LEU A 64 10.48 -0.20 -22.82
N GLU A 65 10.60 1.07 -23.21
CA GLU A 65 11.48 1.53 -24.29
C GLU A 65 12.80 2.00 -23.67
N PHE A 66 13.92 1.61 -24.26
CA PHE A 66 15.27 1.96 -23.83
C PHE A 66 15.97 2.74 -24.94
N GLN A 67 16.87 3.64 -24.56
CA GLN A 67 17.70 4.41 -25.50
C GLN A 67 19.14 3.89 -25.49
N GLU A 68 19.91 4.21 -26.53
CA GLU A 68 21.34 3.90 -26.58
C GLU A 68 22.06 4.54 -25.38
N GLY A 69 22.77 3.72 -24.59
CA GLY A 69 23.46 4.13 -23.36
C GLY A 69 22.76 3.76 -22.05
N ASP A 70 21.50 3.29 -22.09
CA ASP A 70 20.80 2.78 -20.91
C ASP A 70 21.38 1.44 -20.43
N HIS A 71 21.57 1.31 -19.11
CA HIS A 71 22.01 0.05 -18.50
C HIS A 71 20.79 -0.81 -18.10
N VAL A 72 20.72 -2.03 -18.62
CA VAL A 72 19.63 -2.97 -18.36
C VAL A 72 20.12 -4.30 -17.81
N PHE A 73 19.33 -4.93 -16.95
CA PHE A 73 19.59 -6.29 -16.48
C PHE A 73 18.92 -7.30 -17.40
N LEU A 74 19.72 -8.18 -18.00
CA LEU A 74 19.21 -9.32 -18.75
C LEU A 74 18.67 -10.37 -17.77
N ARG A 75 17.41 -10.76 -17.93
CA ARG A 75 16.85 -11.89 -17.16
C ARG A 75 17.40 -13.19 -17.73
N VAL A 76 18.44 -13.73 -17.10
CA VAL A 76 18.99 -15.04 -17.47
C VAL A 76 18.26 -16.13 -16.68
N THR A 77 17.67 -17.09 -17.38
CA THR A 77 17.26 -18.36 -16.76
C THR A 77 18.50 -19.23 -16.63
N PRO A 78 18.90 -19.66 -15.42
CA PRO A 78 20.07 -20.50 -15.25
C PRO A 78 19.88 -21.81 -16.03
N ILE A 79 20.75 -22.05 -17.01
CA ILE A 79 20.75 -23.29 -17.79
C ILE A 79 21.44 -24.33 -16.92
N THR A 80 20.66 -25.10 -16.16
CA THR A 80 21.19 -26.31 -15.53
C THR A 80 21.54 -27.30 -16.63
N GLY A 81 22.83 -27.45 -16.90
CA GLY A 81 23.37 -28.52 -17.74
C GLY A 81 24.11 -28.02 -18.97
N VAL A 82 25.45 -28.13 -18.90
CA VAL A 82 26.42 -28.27 -19.99
C VAL A 82 25.87 -28.01 -21.41
N GLY A 83 26.25 -26.86 -21.96
CA GLY A 83 26.39 -26.65 -23.39
C GLY A 83 25.12 -26.33 -24.17
N ARG A 84 25.02 -25.07 -24.63
CA ARG A 84 24.84 -24.73 -26.05
C ARG A 84 25.05 -23.24 -26.28
N ALA A 85 25.81 -22.93 -27.33
CA ALA A 85 26.07 -21.59 -27.82
C ALA A 85 24.78 -20.93 -28.33
N LEU A 86 24.62 -19.64 -28.02
CA LEU A 86 23.65 -18.79 -28.71
C LEU A 86 24.33 -18.27 -29.97
N ASN A 87 23.83 -18.67 -31.14
CA ASN A 87 24.06 -17.97 -32.41
C ASN A 87 23.16 -16.74 -32.47
#